data_AF-Q10AH6-F1
#
_entry.id   AF-Q10AH6-F1
#
_cell.length_a   1.000
_cell.length_b   1.000
_cell.length_c   1.000
_cell.angle_alpha   90.00
_cell.angle_beta   90.00
_cell.angle_gamma   90.00
#
_symmetry.space_group_name_H-M   'P 1'
#
loop_
_entity.id
_entity.type
_entity.pdbx_description
1 polymer ?
#
loop_
_entity_poly.entity_id
_entity_poly.type
_entity_poly.pdbx_seq_one_letter_code
_entity_poly.pdbx_strand_id
1 'polypeptide(L)'
;MIPRLHRAIARRSLLTSTALLPAVARHRDAPLPSAPGLPRLLHHAPGASDQARKSGPLTLYRDLVSQGKLQHDIYQENVATQLDNLLRRLEQYEMEMEDYHARLSMWENTREKQRRRLLVQEAEDKQRDGVWIDEKRGFLDKLVSRKRRGNIEPGVGKWVSYLNREKKLDTLVGQKPVAPIAPKGIYLYGNVGSGKTMLMDMFYGATEGLIKHRRRFHFHEAMLEIHDHMHDVWKRRDEDKSIESSAFSWISSLPFDGKIKEWLIGEEKYKQNTQQNHILLAVADKFLVDRQANKSGASILCFDEIQTIDVFAVVALSGILSRLLSTGTVLVSTSNKAPEDLNQDGMQREIFLDLLSKLDENCNKILVGTETDYRRLIPTDGLTQIHYFWPLTSDIRSMYEAMWHDITRQTGGNIISVTIPVMFGRYLEIPKSCNGVARFDFEYLCGRPVISCLLNLHLFSMQVDEGN
;
A
#
# COMPACT_ATOMS: atom_id res chain seq x y z
N MET A 1 54.38 29.36 -11.17
CA MET A 1 53.58 30.59 -11.00
C MET A 1 52.16 30.20 -10.58
N ILE A 2 51.97 30.01 -9.28
CA ILE A 2 50.68 29.89 -8.56
C ILE A 2 50.96 30.53 -7.21
N PRO A 3 50.18 31.52 -6.75
CA PRO A 3 49.50 31.32 -5.46
C PRO A 3 48.12 31.99 -5.32
N ARG A 4 47.25 31.25 -4.61
CA ARG A 4 46.21 31.63 -3.65
C ARG A 4 45.90 33.13 -3.44
N LEU A 5 44.61 33.48 -3.41
CA LEU A 5 44.11 34.59 -2.58
C LEU A 5 42.78 34.25 -1.88
N HIS A 6 42.60 34.94 -0.76
CA HIS A 6 41.71 34.74 0.39
C HIS A 6 40.53 35.74 0.38
N ARG A 7 39.48 35.46 1.20
CA ARG A 7 38.56 36.43 1.86
C ARG A 7 37.52 37.14 0.96
N ALA A 8 36.33 37.55 1.39
CA ALA A 8 35.72 37.67 2.71
C ALA A 8 34.17 37.71 2.67
N ILE A 9 33.63 37.35 3.83
CA ILE A 9 32.31 37.61 4.43
C ILE A 9 31.88 39.08 4.31
N ALA A 10 30.61 39.32 3.99
CA ALA A 10 29.93 40.60 4.25
C ALA A 10 28.63 40.37 5.03
N ARG A 11 28.59 40.96 6.23
CA ARG A 11 27.41 41.15 7.10
C ARG A 11 26.72 42.48 6.76
N ARG A 12 25.39 42.54 6.89
CA ARG A 12 24.56 43.67 7.40
C ARG A 12 23.08 43.29 7.21
N SER A 13 22.11 43.61 8.05
CA SER A 13 22.03 44.03 9.46
C SER A 13 20.53 44.00 9.80
N LEU A 14 20.21 43.56 11.02
CA LEU A 14 18.87 43.51 11.59
C LEU A 14 18.24 44.91 11.69
N LEU A 15 16.98 45.03 11.28
CA LEU A 15 16.04 46.02 11.81
C LEU A 15 14.80 45.29 12.32
N THR A 16 14.63 45.44 13.63
CA THR A 16 13.50 45.05 14.47
C THR A 16 12.22 45.75 14.04
N SER A 17 11.14 45.00 13.84
CA SER A 17 9.78 45.53 13.97
C SER A 17 8.92 44.54 14.74
N THR A 18 8.64 44.94 15.96
CA THR A 18 7.70 44.35 16.91
C THR A 18 6.27 44.57 16.39
N ALA A 19 5.57 43.49 16.04
CA ALA A 19 4.12 43.53 15.84
C ALA A 19 3.49 42.40 16.67
N LEU A 20 2.57 42.83 17.54
CA LEU A 20 1.89 42.06 18.57
C LEU A 20 1.04 40.93 17.98
N LEU A 21 1.27 39.70 18.45
CA LEU A 21 0.36 38.57 18.32
C LEU A 21 -0.83 38.76 19.28
N PRO A 22 -2.08 38.58 18.86
CA PRO A 22 -3.16 38.30 19.79
C PRO A 22 -3.09 36.84 20.23
N ALA A 23 -3.19 36.64 21.54
CA ALA A 23 -3.25 35.35 22.20
C ALA A 23 -4.46 34.53 21.73
N VAL A 24 -4.23 33.39 21.08
CA VAL A 24 -5.25 32.37 20.85
C VAL A 24 -5.30 31.48 22.09
N ALA A 25 -6.45 31.52 22.76
CA ALA A 25 -6.77 30.74 23.94
C ALA A 25 -6.67 29.24 23.68
N ARG A 26 -6.08 28.52 24.64
CA ARG A 26 -6.12 27.06 24.72
C ARG A 26 -7.58 26.60 24.91
N HIS A 27 -8.22 26.14 23.85
CA HIS A 27 -9.44 25.35 23.98
C HIS A 27 -9.06 23.89 24.19
N ARG A 28 -9.52 23.36 25.32
CA ARG A 28 -9.45 21.95 25.72
C ARG A 28 -10.20 21.09 24.69
N ASP A 29 -9.63 19.92 24.42
CA ASP A 29 -10.20 18.83 23.65
C ASP A 29 -11.66 18.56 24.07
N ALA A 30 -12.59 18.86 23.18
CA ALA A 30 -13.93 18.30 23.18
C ALA A 30 -13.97 17.23 22.08
N PRO A 31 -14.50 16.02 22.35
CA PRO A 31 -14.55 14.95 21.37
C PRO A 31 -15.46 15.38 20.20
N LEU A 32 -14.93 15.30 18.98
CA LEU A 32 -15.69 15.47 17.74
C LEU A 32 -16.90 14.53 17.75
N PRO A 33 -18.12 15.00 17.43
CA PRO A 33 -19.26 14.11 17.27
C PRO A 33 -19.00 13.21 16.06
N SER A 34 -19.12 11.90 16.29
CA SER A 34 -19.10 10.88 15.25
C SER A 34 -20.14 11.20 14.19
N ALA A 35 -19.68 11.49 12.98
CA ALA A 35 -20.56 11.65 11.83
C ALA A 35 -21.35 10.35 11.63
N PRO A 36 -22.69 10.41 11.50
CA PRO A 36 -23.47 9.24 11.15
C PRO A 36 -23.09 8.82 9.73
N GLY A 37 -22.59 7.59 9.59
CA GLY A 37 -22.25 7.01 8.29
C GLY A 37 -23.46 7.04 7.36
N LEU A 38 -23.40 7.88 6.34
CA LEU A 38 -24.37 7.86 5.24
C LEU A 38 -24.18 6.56 4.44
N PRO A 39 -25.26 5.91 3.98
CA PRO A 39 -25.20 4.60 3.34
C PRO A 39 -24.46 4.69 2.01
N ARG A 40 -23.46 3.83 1.83
CA ARG A 40 -22.82 3.54 0.54
C ARG A 40 -23.86 3.02 -0.45
N LEU A 41 -24.43 3.90 -1.27
CA LEU A 41 -25.30 3.56 -2.40
C LEU A 41 -24.45 3.00 -3.55
N LEU A 42 -24.08 1.73 -3.40
CA LEU A 42 -23.90 0.68 -4.42
C LEU A 42 -23.21 -0.54 -3.79
N HIS A 43 -23.67 -0.96 -2.62
CA HIS A 43 -23.54 -2.34 -2.19
C HIS A 43 -24.85 -2.77 -1.54
N HIS A 44 -25.30 -3.97 -1.90
CA HIS A 44 -26.57 -4.62 -1.53
C HIS A 44 -27.79 -4.19 -2.35
N ALA A 45 -27.96 -4.81 -3.51
CA ALA A 45 -29.27 -5.39 -3.80
C ALA A 45 -29.44 -6.63 -2.89
N PRO A 46 -30.40 -6.66 -1.94
CA PRO A 46 -30.70 -7.85 -1.17
C PRO A 46 -31.55 -8.76 -2.06
N GLY A 47 -30.92 -9.72 -2.72
CA GLY A 47 -31.63 -10.68 -3.57
C GLY A 47 -30.85 -11.32 -4.71
N ALA A 48 -29.58 -10.96 -4.94
CA ALA A 48 -28.74 -11.73 -5.86
C ALA A 48 -28.35 -13.05 -5.18
N SER A 49 -29.12 -14.10 -5.51
CA SER A 49 -29.06 -15.46 -5.02
C SER A 49 -27.65 -15.97 -4.68
N ASP A 50 -27.56 -16.74 -3.59
CA ASP A 50 -26.41 -17.54 -3.15
C ASP A 50 -25.77 -18.41 -4.26
N GLN A 51 -26.43 -18.57 -5.42
CA GLN A 51 -25.89 -19.20 -6.63
C GLN A 51 -24.77 -18.39 -7.31
N ALA A 52 -24.82 -17.05 -7.29
CA ALA A 52 -23.81 -16.20 -7.94
C ALA A 52 -22.43 -16.27 -7.24
N ARG A 53 -22.42 -16.68 -5.96
CA ARG A 53 -21.20 -16.84 -5.16
C ARG A 53 -20.39 -18.10 -5.49
N LYS A 54 -20.96 -19.04 -6.25
CA LYS A 54 -20.29 -20.31 -6.64
C LYS A 54 -19.98 -20.42 -8.13
N SER A 55 -20.43 -19.45 -8.93
CA SER A 55 -20.19 -19.41 -10.37
C SER A 55 -18.95 -18.55 -10.66
N GLY A 56 -18.00 -19.10 -11.41
CA GLY A 56 -16.80 -18.38 -11.80
C GLY A 56 -17.07 -17.23 -12.80
N PRO A 57 -16.07 -16.35 -13.05
CA PRO A 57 -16.25 -15.14 -13.86
C PRO A 57 -16.80 -15.38 -15.26
N LEU A 58 -16.40 -16.49 -15.90
CA LEU A 58 -16.87 -16.86 -17.24
C LEU A 58 -18.36 -17.21 -17.25
N THR A 59 -18.83 -17.94 -16.25
CA THR A 59 -20.25 -18.30 -16.12
C THR A 59 -21.08 -17.04 -15.88
N LEU A 60 -20.64 -16.17 -14.97
CA LEU A 60 -21.30 -14.89 -14.70
C LEU A 60 -21.40 -14.02 -15.96
N TYR A 61 -20.32 -13.95 -16.75
CA TYR A 61 -20.32 -13.22 -18.02
C TYR A 61 -21.35 -13.78 -19.01
N ARG A 62 -21.34 -15.11 -19.24
CA ARG A 62 -22.26 -15.77 -20.16
C ARG A 62 -23.71 -15.66 -19.72
N ASP A 63 -23.97 -15.72 -18.42
CA ASP A 63 -25.32 -15.55 -17.87
C ASP A 63 -25.85 -14.15 -18.17
N LEU A 64 -25.04 -13.11 -17.96
CA LEU A 64 -25.43 -11.73 -18.27
C LEU A 64 -25.66 -11.48 -19.77
N VAL A 65 -24.86 -12.11 -20.63
CA VAL A 65 -25.06 -12.10 -22.09
C VAL A 65 -26.38 -12.80 -22.45
N SER A 66 -26.65 -13.97 -21.87
CA SER A 66 -27.89 -14.72 -22.13
C SER A 66 -29.16 -13.99 -21.66
N GLN A 67 -29.04 -13.19 -20.60
CA GLN A 67 -30.11 -12.32 -20.09
C GLN A 67 -30.29 -11.04 -20.91
N GLY A 68 -29.46 -10.80 -21.93
CA GLY A 68 -29.48 -9.58 -22.74
C GLY A 68 -29.01 -8.32 -21.99
N LYS A 69 -28.41 -8.46 -20.81
CA LYS A 69 -27.86 -7.34 -20.02
C LYS A 69 -26.52 -6.85 -20.53
N LEU A 70 -25.78 -7.72 -21.21
CA LEU A 70 -24.50 -7.40 -21.84
C LEU A 70 -24.51 -7.82 -23.31
N GLN A 71 -23.90 -7.00 -24.15
CA GLN A 71 -23.57 -7.40 -25.51
C GLN A 71 -22.36 -8.35 -25.47
N HIS A 72 -22.45 -9.45 -26.22
CA HIS A 72 -21.35 -10.39 -26.34
C HIS A 72 -20.13 -9.76 -27.01
N ASP A 73 -18.95 -9.95 -26.41
CA ASP A 73 -17.66 -9.52 -26.91
C ASP A 73 -16.64 -10.66 -26.69
N ILE A 74 -15.95 -11.05 -27.76
CA ILE A 74 -15.00 -12.17 -27.73
C ILE A 74 -13.77 -11.90 -26.86
N TYR A 75 -13.32 -10.65 -26.78
CA TYR A 75 -12.19 -10.24 -25.94
C TYR A 75 -12.59 -10.27 -24.47
N GLN A 76 -13.80 -9.80 -24.13
CA GLN A 76 -14.31 -9.89 -22.77
C GLN A 76 -14.50 -11.35 -22.34
N GLU A 77 -15.03 -12.21 -23.21
CA GLU A 77 -15.17 -13.65 -22.91
C GLU A 77 -13.81 -14.33 -22.72
N ASN A 78 -12.80 -14.00 -23.54
CA ASN A 78 -11.45 -14.51 -23.38
C ASN A 78 -10.84 -14.08 -22.03
N VAL A 79 -11.01 -12.80 -21.64
CA VAL A 79 -10.56 -12.31 -20.34
C VAL A 79 -11.27 -13.04 -19.20
N ALA A 80 -12.60 -13.20 -19.27
CA ALA A 80 -13.37 -13.93 -18.29
C ALA A 80 -12.90 -15.38 -18.15
N THR A 81 -12.52 -16.02 -19.27
CA THR A 81 -11.93 -17.37 -19.29
C THR A 81 -10.57 -17.41 -18.57
N GLN A 82 -9.70 -16.42 -18.81
CA GLN A 82 -8.39 -16.34 -18.14
C GLN A 82 -8.52 -16.07 -16.64
N LEU A 83 -9.48 -15.23 -16.23
CA LEU A 83 -9.81 -14.97 -14.83
C LEU A 83 -10.35 -16.23 -14.14
N ASP A 84 -11.18 -17.01 -14.82
CA ASP A 84 -11.69 -18.30 -14.30
C ASP A 84 -10.56 -19.34 -14.13
N ASN A 85 -9.65 -19.43 -15.11
CA ASN A 85 -8.46 -20.27 -14.99
C ASN A 85 -7.51 -19.81 -13.86
N LEU A 86 -7.40 -18.51 -13.62
CA LEU A 86 -6.67 -17.97 -12.47
C LEU A 86 -7.35 -18.36 -11.15
N LEU A 87 -8.67 -18.23 -11.05
CA LEU A 87 -9.43 -18.59 -9.86
C LEU A 87 -9.22 -20.05 -9.44
N ARG A 88 -9.22 -20.99 -10.39
CA ARG A 88 -8.93 -22.41 -10.10
C ARG A 88 -7.50 -22.63 -9.59
N ARG A 89 -6.51 -21.94 -10.15
CA ARG A 89 -5.11 -22.02 -9.67
C ARG A 89 -4.95 -21.42 -8.28
N LEU A 90 -5.72 -20.38 -7.96
CA LEU A 90 -5.71 -19.72 -6.66
C LEU A 90 -6.26 -20.62 -5.56
N GLU A 91 -7.27 -21.46 -5.85
CA GLU A 91 -7.81 -22.41 -4.88
C GLU A 91 -6.74 -23.39 -4.39
N GLN A 92 -6.00 -23.99 -5.32
CA GLN A 92 -4.87 -24.86 -5.00
C GLN A 92 -3.76 -24.09 -4.26
N TYR A 93 -3.45 -22.88 -4.71
CA TYR A 93 -2.39 -22.06 -4.12
C TYR A 93 -2.70 -21.61 -2.69
N GLU A 94 -3.98 -21.35 -2.35
CA GLU A 94 -4.41 -21.05 -0.98
C GLU A 94 -4.01 -22.18 -0.02
N MET A 95 -4.34 -23.43 -0.39
CA MET A 95 -4.01 -24.60 0.42
C MET A 95 -2.49 -24.78 0.59
N GLU A 96 -1.72 -24.61 -0.48
CA GLU A 96 -0.25 -24.70 -0.44
C GLU A 96 0.37 -23.60 0.45
N MET A 97 -0.16 -22.39 0.37
CA MET A 97 0.28 -21.27 1.20
C MET A 97 -0.10 -21.44 2.68
N GLU A 98 -1.23 -22.09 2.98
CA GLU A 98 -1.60 -22.43 4.35
C GLU A 98 -0.61 -23.40 4.99
N ASP A 99 -0.31 -24.50 4.29
CA ASP A 99 0.68 -25.48 4.72
C ASP A 99 2.08 -24.84 4.86
N TYR A 100 2.46 -24.00 3.88
CA TYR A 100 3.71 -23.25 3.94
C TYR A 100 3.80 -22.36 5.18
N HIS A 101 2.78 -21.55 5.46
CA HIS A 101 2.76 -20.66 6.62
C HIS A 101 2.74 -21.44 7.94
N ALA A 102 2.08 -22.60 8.01
CA ALA A 102 2.13 -23.48 9.16
C ALA A 102 3.56 -24.00 9.40
N ARG A 103 4.22 -24.53 8.35
CA ARG A 103 5.62 -24.99 8.42
C ARG A 103 6.58 -23.86 8.77
N LEU A 104 6.38 -22.68 8.19
CA LEU A 104 7.19 -21.49 8.44
C LEU A 104 7.08 -21.07 9.91
N SER A 105 5.87 -20.99 10.46
CA SER A 105 5.65 -20.64 11.86
C SER A 105 6.30 -21.65 12.81
N MET A 106 6.17 -22.95 12.54
CA MET A 106 6.85 -23.99 13.34
C MET A 106 8.37 -23.85 13.28
N TRP A 107 8.92 -23.60 12.09
CA TRP A 107 10.35 -23.40 11.88
C TRP A 107 10.86 -22.14 12.59
N GLU A 108 10.17 -21.00 12.47
CA GLU A 108 10.53 -19.74 13.11
C GLU A 108 10.53 -19.86 14.65
N ASN A 109 9.49 -20.48 15.21
CA ASN A 109 9.39 -20.74 16.64
C ASN A 109 10.52 -21.66 17.14
N THR A 110 10.85 -22.70 16.37
CA THR A 110 11.95 -23.62 16.70
C THR A 110 13.30 -22.90 16.62
N ARG A 111 13.51 -22.10 15.56
CA ARG A 111 14.74 -21.32 15.35
C ARG A 111 14.95 -20.32 16.46
N GLU A 112 13.92 -19.55 16.82
CA GLU A 112 14.00 -18.55 17.88
C GLU A 112 14.24 -19.19 19.25
N LYS A 113 13.60 -20.35 19.53
CA LYS A 113 13.85 -21.12 20.75
C LYS A 113 15.30 -21.61 20.85
N GLN A 114 15.88 -22.12 19.76
CA GLN A 114 17.28 -22.53 19.73
C GLN A 114 18.24 -21.34 19.82
N ARG A 115 17.91 -20.22 19.18
CA ARG A 115 18.69 -18.98 19.26
C ARG A 115 18.79 -18.49 20.69
N ARG A 116 17.66 -18.41 21.41
CA ARG A 116 17.65 -18.01 22.82
C ARG A 116 18.47 -18.96 23.69
N ARG A 117 18.41 -20.26 23.45
CA ARG A 117 19.26 -21.25 24.15
C ARG A 117 20.75 -21.01 23.92
N LEU A 118 21.16 -20.80 22.66
CA LEU A 118 22.57 -20.50 22.35
C LEU A 118 23.05 -19.19 22.98
N LEU A 119 22.20 -18.16 22.99
CA LEU A 119 22.51 -16.87 23.63
C LEU A 119 22.67 -17.02 25.15
N VAL A 120 21.82 -17.81 25.80
CA VAL A 120 21.90 -18.10 27.24
C VAL A 120 23.17 -18.90 27.55
N GLN A 121 23.51 -19.92 26.75
CA GLN A 121 24.76 -20.68 26.92
C GLN A 121 26.00 -19.79 26.77
N GLU A 122 26.04 -18.94 25.75
CA GLU A 122 27.15 -18.00 25.54
C GLU A 122 27.23 -16.95 26.67
N ALA A 123 26.09 -16.54 27.23
CA ALA A 123 26.04 -15.67 28.41
C ALA A 123 26.61 -16.36 29.65
N GLU A 124 26.27 -17.63 29.90
CA GLU A 124 26.81 -18.43 30.99
C GLU A 124 28.33 -18.62 30.85
N ASP A 125 28.82 -18.98 29.66
CA ASP A 125 30.26 -19.16 29.40
C ASP A 125 31.02 -17.86 29.67
N LYS A 126 30.48 -16.71 29.20
CA LYS A 126 31.07 -15.39 29.47
C LYS A 126 31.07 -15.00 30.95
N GLN A 127 30.07 -15.44 31.72
CA GLN A 127 30.02 -15.22 33.17
C GLN A 127 31.04 -16.08 33.90
N ARG A 128 31.16 -17.36 33.51
CA ARG A 128 32.11 -18.33 34.11
C ARG A 128 33.56 -17.98 33.80
N ASP A 129 33.86 -17.58 32.56
CA ASP A 129 35.23 -17.28 32.14
C ASP A 129 35.74 -15.94 32.72
N GLY A 130 34.87 -15.11 33.31
CA GLY A 130 35.25 -13.84 33.90
C GLY A 130 35.89 -12.86 32.90
N VAL A 131 35.65 -13.02 31.59
CA VAL A 131 36.37 -12.35 30.48
C VAL A 131 36.12 -10.83 30.37
N TRP A 132 35.45 -10.23 31.36
CA TRP A 132 35.39 -8.79 31.55
C TRP A 132 36.06 -8.30 32.85
N ILE A 133 36.99 -9.07 33.40
CA ILE A 133 37.89 -8.59 34.45
C ILE A 133 39.10 -7.90 33.79
N ASP A 134 38.93 -6.58 33.67
CA ASP A 134 39.92 -5.55 34.00
C ASP A 134 40.56 -4.75 32.83
N GLU A 135 40.02 -3.54 32.59
CA GLU A 135 40.73 -2.45 31.90
C GLU A 135 41.93 -1.91 32.71
N LYS A 136 42.19 -2.42 33.93
CA LYS A 136 43.31 -2.00 34.80
C LYS A 136 44.30 -3.12 35.21
N ARG A 137 44.42 -4.23 34.48
CA ARG A 137 45.54 -5.18 34.69
C ARG A 137 46.65 -5.03 33.65
N GLY A 138 47.75 -4.43 34.12
CA GLY A 138 49.12 -4.81 33.79
C GLY A 138 49.53 -4.84 32.32
N PHE A 139 50.35 -3.87 31.93
CA PHE A 139 51.05 -3.70 30.64
C PHE A 139 51.76 -4.96 30.08
N LEU A 140 51.94 -6.02 30.89
CA LEU A 140 52.75 -7.20 30.58
C LEU A 140 51.99 -8.33 29.84
N ASP A 141 50.65 -8.44 29.93
CA ASP A 141 49.88 -9.47 29.19
C ASP A 141 49.50 -9.06 27.75
N LYS A 142 49.76 -7.80 27.39
CA LYS A 142 49.57 -7.28 26.02
C LYS A 142 50.57 -7.83 25.01
N LEU A 143 51.64 -8.50 25.45
CA LEU A 143 52.73 -8.92 24.57
C LEU A 143 52.56 -10.36 24.05
N VAL A 144 51.84 -11.23 24.78
CA VAL A 144 51.67 -12.64 24.40
C VAL A 144 50.43 -12.87 23.53
N SER A 145 49.38 -12.08 23.69
CA SER A 145 48.15 -12.16 22.85
C SER A 145 48.27 -11.45 21.49
N ARG A 146 49.37 -10.70 21.27
CA ARG A 146 49.56 -9.82 20.11
C ARG A 146 49.84 -10.53 18.78
N LYS A 147 49.98 -11.86 18.76
CA LYS A 147 50.31 -12.61 17.53
C LYS A 147 49.10 -13.13 16.74
N ARG A 148 47.85 -12.88 17.16
CA ARG A 148 46.66 -13.41 16.44
C ARG A 148 45.44 -12.50 16.25
N ARG A 149 45.50 -11.21 16.58
CA ARG A 149 44.42 -10.27 16.23
C ARG A 149 45.00 -9.02 15.58
N GLY A 150 45.21 -9.10 14.26
CA GLY A 150 45.31 -7.91 13.43
C GLY A 150 43.98 -7.14 13.48
N ASN A 151 44.08 -5.81 13.46
CA ASN A 151 43.00 -4.82 13.44
C ASN A 151 41.62 -5.37 13.01
N ILE A 152 40.77 -5.66 13.99
CA ILE A 152 39.34 -5.90 13.77
C ILE A 152 38.66 -4.58 14.12
N GLU A 153 38.08 -3.89 13.14
CA GLU A 153 37.32 -2.66 13.35
C GLU A 153 36.23 -2.85 14.42
N PRO A 154 35.96 -1.82 15.25
CA PRO A 154 34.94 -1.89 16.29
C PRO A 154 33.54 -2.08 15.67
N GLY A 155 33.11 -3.34 15.58
CA GLY A 155 31.83 -3.74 14.97
C GLY A 155 31.90 -5.09 14.26
N VAL A 156 33.05 -5.43 13.64
CA VAL A 156 33.24 -6.68 12.90
C VAL A 156 33.15 -7.90 13.82
N GLY A 157 33.61 -7.79 15.06
CA GLY A 157 33.48 -8.86 16.06
C GLY A 157 32.02 -9.22 16.40
N LYS A 158 31.11 -8.23 16.47
CA LYS A 158 29.68 -8.47 16.71
C LYS A 158 29.01 -9.11 15.50
N TRP A 159 29.29 -8.61 14.31
CA TRP A 159 28.74 -9.17 13.06
C TRP A 159 29.20 -10.60 12.80
N VAL A 160 30.49 -10.91 12.98
CA VAL A 160 31.02 -12.28 12.85
C VAL A 160 30.39 -13.21 13.90
N SER A 161 30.18 -12.72 15.12
CA SER A 161 29.51 -13.47 16.18
C SER A 161 28.06 -13.78 15.82
N TYR A 162 27.32 -12.80 15.31
CA TYR A 162 25.95 -12.97 14.78
C TYR A 162 25.92 -14.01 13.65
N LEU A 163 26.78 -13.88 12.64
CA LEU A 163 26.84 -14.83 11.52
C LEU A 163 27.20 -16.25 11.96
N ASN A 164 28.12 -16.41 12.91
CA ASN A 164 28.46 -17.72 13.45
C ASN A 164 27.28 -18.37 14.18
N ARG A 165 26.44 -17.57 14.85
CA ARG A 165 25.19 -18.08 15.45
C ARG A 165 24.19 -18.47 14.38
N GLU A 166 23.98 -17.64 13.36
CA GLU A 166 23.09 -17.96 12.25
C GLU A 166 23.51 -19.27 11.56
N LYS A 167 24.80 -19.46 11.31
CA LYS A 167 25.32 -20.71 10.73
C LYS A 167 25.12 -21.92 11.64
N LYS A 168 25.31 -21.79 12.95
CA LYS A 168 25.00 -22.87 13.91
C LYS A 168 23.50 -23.19 13.94
N LEU A 169 22.65 -22.17 13.87
CA LEU A 169 21.19 -22.33 13.84
C LEU A 169 20.74 -23.06 12.57
N ASP A 170 21.32 -22.73 11.41
CA ASP A 170 21.02 -23.44 10.16
C ASP A 170 21.35 -24.94 10.26
N THR A 171 22.45 -25.30 10.92
CA THR A 171 22.81 -26.71 11.17
C THR A 171 21.86 -27.40 12.15
N LEU A 172 21.35 -26.69 13.16
CA LEU A 172 20.51 -27.27 14.23
C LEU A 172 19.03 -27.38 13.87
N VAL A 173 18.50 -26.41 13.13
CA VAL A 173 17.06 -26.24 12.86
C VAL A 173 16.72 -26.71 11.43
N GLY A 174 17.73 -26.80 10.57
CA GLY A 174 17.55 -27.12 9.16
C GLY A 174 17.14 -25.90 8.33
N GLN A 175 16.96 -26.12 7.03
CA GLN A 175 16.68 -25.05 6.07
C GLN A 175 15.29 -24.45 6.26
N LYS A 176 15.18 -23.15 5.95
CA LYS A 176 13.91 -22.43 5.92
C LYS A 176 12.97 -23.07 4.88
N PRO A 177 11.68 -23.28 5.21
CA PRO A 177 10.69 -23.69 4.22
C PRO A 177 10.70 -22.74 3.01
N VAL A 178 10.61 -23.31 1.81
CA VAL A 178 10.51 -22.57 0.55
C VAL A 178 9.05 -22.29 0.25
N ALA A 179 8.73 -21.04 -0.12
CA ALA A 179 7.37 -20.66 -0.49
C ALA A 179 6.96 -21.34 -1.80
N PRO A 180 5.69 -21.78 -1.94
CA PRO A 180 5.19 -22.29 -3.20
C PRO A 180 5.25 -21.21 -4.29
N ILE A 181 5.32 -21.64 -5.55
CA ILE A 181 5.42 -20.72 -6.69
C ILE A 181 4.04 -20.10 -6.92
N ALA A 182 3.96 -18.78 -6.80
CA ALA A 182 2.71 -18.06 -7.02
C ALA A 182 2.20 -18.22 -8.47
N PRO A 183 0.90 -18.45 -8.68
CA PRO A 183 0.34 -18.47 -10.01
C PRO A 183 0.46 -17.07 -10.64
N LYS A 184 0.80 -17.01 -11.93
CA LYS A 184 0.81 -15.73 -12.65
C LYS A 184 -0.56 -15.05 -12.56
N GLY A 185 -0.53 -13.83 -12.07
CA GLY A 185 -1.64 -12.89 -12.03
C GLY A 185 -1.99 -12.35 -13.42
N ILE A 186 -2.81 -11.30 -13.47
CA ILE A 186 -3.33 -10.76 -14.74
C ILE A 186 -3.25 -9.23 -14.75
N TYR A 187 -2.66 -8.67 -15.80
CA TYR A 187 -2.66 -7.23 -16.08
C TYR A 187 -3.58 -6.96 -17.28
N LEU A 188 -4.77 -6.43 -17.01
CA LEU A 188 -5.75 -6.05 -18.02
C LEU A 188 -5.48 -4.63 -18.52
N TYR A 189 -5.34 -4.44 -19.82
CA TYR A 189 -5.18 -3.13 -20.41
C TYR A 189 -6.04 -2.92 -21.64
N GLY A 190 -6.37 -1.68 -21.98
CA GLY A 190 -7.15 -1.35 -23.17
C GLY A 190 -7.91 -0.03 -23.03
N ASN A 191 -8.70 0.32 -24.04
CA ASN A 191 -9.38 1.62 -24.11
C ASN A 191 -10.41 1.85 -22.98
N VAL A 192 -10.74 3.11 -22.73
CA VAL A 192 -11.80 3.49 -21.79
C VAL A 192 -13.13 2.89 -22.26
N GLY A 193 -13.92 2.36 -21.32
CA GLY A 193 -15.22 1.77 -21.66
C GLY A 193 -15.18 0.34 -22.18
N SER A 194 -14.02 -0.31 -22.24
CA SER A 194 -13.89 -1.69 -22.73
C SER A 194 -14.39 -2.79 -21.77
N GLY A 195 -14.81 -2.43 -20.55
CA GLY A 195 -15.37 -3.36 -19.56
C GLY A 195 -14.36 -3.98 -18.58
N LYS A 196 -13.12 -3.44 -18.49
CA LYS A 196 -12.08 -3.95 -17.58
C LYS A 196 -12.53 -4.01 -16.12
N THR A 197 -13.10 -2.92 -15.60
CA THR A 197 -13.59 -2.84 -14.20
C THR A 197 -14.71 -3.83 -13.93
N MET A 198 -15.64 -4.02 -14.88
CA MET A 198 -16.69 -5.03 -14.76
C MET A 198 -16.13 -6.45 -14.66
N LEU A 199 -15.14 -6.79 -15.51
CA LEU A 199 -14.47 -8.10 -15.46
C LEU A 199 -13.71 -8.28 -14.14
N MET A 200 -13.09 -7.20 -13.65
CA MET A 200 -12.44 -7.15 -12.35
C MET A 200 -13.43 -7.37 -11.18
N ASP A 201 -14.63 -6.78 -11.27
CA ASP A 201 -15.70 -6.96 -10.29
C ASP A 201 -16.16 -8.42 -10.20
N MET A 202 -16.40 -9.06 -11.36
CA MET A 202 -16.78 -10.47 -11.44
C MET A 202 -15.72 -11.38 -10.80
N PHE A 203 -14.44 -11.14 -11.12
CA PHE A 203 -13.33 -11.90 -10.54
C PHE A 203 -13.22 -11.68 -9.02
N TYR A 204 -13.18 -10.43 -8.57
CA TYR A 204 -13.04 -10.12 -7.15
C TYR A 204 -14.22 -10.64 -6.32
N GLY A 205 -15.43 -10.63 -6.88
CA GLY A 205 -16.60 -11.27 -6.29
C GLY A 205 -16.44 -12.78 -6.16
N ALA A 206 -15.96 -13.45 -7.22
CA ALA A 206 -15.75 -14.90 -7.22
C ALA A 206 -14.62 -15.38 -6.27
N THR A 207 -13.69 -14.50 -5.90
CA THR A 207 -12.67 -14.81 -4.87
C THR A 207 -13.21 -14.82 -3.44
N GLU A 208 -14.43 -14.32 -3.22
CA GLU A 208 -15.05 -14.26 -1.89
C GLU A 208 -15.31 -15.67 -1.33
N GLY A 209 -14.79 -15.93 -0.13
CA GLY A 209 -14.88 -17.26 0.50
C GLY A 209 -13.83 -18.26 0.03
N LEU A 210 -13.16 -18.00 -1.10
CA LEU A 210 -12.06 -18.84 -1.60
C LEU A 210 -10.70 -18.38 -1.07
N ILE A 211 -10.46 -17.06 -1.05
CA ILE A 211 -9.19 -16.46 -0.57
C ILE A 211 -9.45 -15.61 0.66
N LYS A 212 -8.68 -15.89 1.72
CA LYS A 212 -8.81 -15.18 3.00
C LYS A 212 -8.27 -13.77 2.93
N HIS A 213 -7.14 -13.58 2.26
CA HIS A 213 -6.45 -12.28 2.18
C HIS A 213 -6.66 -11.64 0.82
N ARG A 214 -7.70 -10.81 0.70
CA ARG A 214 -8.02 -10.07 -0.52
C ARG A 214 -8.12 -8.57 -0.23
N ARG A 215 -7.48 -7.76 -1.06
CA ARG A 215 -7.59 -6.30 -1.03
C ARG A 215 -7.81 -5.81 -2.45
N ARG A 216 -8.70 -4.83 -2.61
CA ARG A 216 -8.88 -4.10 -3.86
C ARG A 216 -8.75 -2.62 -3.61
N PHE A 217 -7.98 -1.94 -4.46
CA PHE A 217 -7.76 -0.50 -4.39
C PHE A 217 -7.92 0.13 -5.76
N HIS A 218 -8.46 1.34 -5.78
CA HIS A 218 -8.16 2.26 -6.86
C HIS A 218 -6.73 2.79 -6.69
N PHE A 219 -6.00 2.96 -7.80
CA PHE A 219 -4.58 3.31 -7.75
C PHE A 219 -4.28 4.53 -6.86
N HIS A 220 -5.05 5.60 -7.02
CA HIS A 220 -4.86 6.81 -6.23
C HIS A 220 -5.12 6.57 -4.75
N GLU A 221 -6.20 5.88 -4.37
CA GLU A 221 -6.51 5.53 -2.98
C GLU A 221 -5.34 4.79 -2.30
N ALA A 222 -4.75 3.82 -3.01
CA ALA A 222 -3.60 3.10 -2.51
C ALA A 222 -2.36 3.98 -2.31
N MET A 223 -2.06 4.87 -3.27
CA MET A 223 -0.91 5.76 -3.17
C MET A 223 -0.97 6.64 -1.91
N LEU A 224 -2.18 6.97 -1.48
CA LEU A 224 -2.44 7.77 -0.28
C LEU A 224 -2.23 6.95 0.98
N GLU A 225 -2.79 5.75 1.04
CA GLU A 225 -2.57 4.84 2.16
C GLU A 225 -1.08 4.51 2.32
N ILE A 226 -0.36 4.33 1.21
CA ILE A 226 1.09 4.13 1.20
C ILE A 226 1.82 5.34 1.79
N HIS A 227 1.45 6.55 1.35
CA HIS A 227 2.05 7.79 1.81
C HIS A 227 1.83 8.00 3.32
N ASP A 228 0.60 7.77 3.81
CA ASP A 228 0.27 7.88 5.23
C ASP A 228 1.02 6.85 6.06
N HIS A 229 1.10 5.60 5.59
CA HIS A 229 1.92 4.57 6.24
C HIS A 229 3.41 4.90 6.26
N MET A 230 3.96 5.52 5.21
CA MET A 230 5.34 5.99 5.19
C MET A 230 5.58 7.06 6.26
N HIS A 231 4.68 8.04 6.38
CA HIS A 231 4.77 9.08 7.40
C HIS A 231 4.67 8.52 8.82
N ASP A 232 3.76 7.58 9.05
CA ASP A 232 3.64 6.91 10.35
C ASP A 232 4.91 6.17 10.74
N VAL A 233 5.54 5.47 9.79
CA VAL A 233 6.81 4.77 10.04
C VAL A 233 7.94 5.76 10.30
N TRP A 234 7.98 6.90 9.59
CA TRP A 234 8.96 7.96 9.87
C TRP A 234 8.78 8.55 11.26
N LYS A 235 7.56 8.91 11.64
CA LYS A 235 7.28 9.50 12.96
C LYS A 235 7.63 8.54 14.09
N ARG A 236 7.29 7.25 13.94
CA ARG A 236 7.63 6.23 14.95
C ARG A 236 9.13 6.01 15.09
N ARG A 237 9.93 6.10 14.01
CA ARG A 237 11.40 6.00 14.11
C ARG A 237 12.02 7.13 14.95
N ASP A 238 11.40 8.31 14.97
CA ASP A 238 11.85 9.41 15.83
C ASP A 238 11.42 9.22 17.30
N GLU A 239 10.26 8.60 17.54
CA GLU A 239 9.70 8.33 18.88
C GLU A 239 10.25 7.04 19.55
N ASP A 240 10.60 6.01 18.77
CA ASP A 240 11.07 4.67 19.22
C ASP A 240 12.46 4.68 19.87
N LYS A 241 13.12 5.84 19.97
CA LYS A 241 14.24 6.04 20.90
C LYS A 241 13.83 5.88 22.38
N SER A 242 12.53 5.76 22.69
CA SER A 242 12.00 5.72 24.06
C SER A 242 11.26 4.43 24.47
N ILE A 243 10.79 3.57 23.54
CA ILE A 243 9.89 2.41 23.83
C ILE A 243 10.64 1.06 23.76
N GLU A 244 11.97 1.07 23.87
CA GLU A 244 12.79 -0.15 23.89
C GLU A 244 12.57 -1.04 25.14
N SER A 245 11.90 -0.55 26.18
CA SER A 245 11.86 -1.20 27.50
C SER A 245 10.97 -2.45 27.61
N SER A 246 9.99 -2.67 26.72
CA SER A 246 9.04 -3.80 26.84
C SER A 246 9.53 -5.09 26.14
N ALA A 247 10.17 -4.97 24.96
CA ALA A 247 10.63 -6.11 24.17
C ALA A 247 11.76 -6.93 24.84
N PHE A 248 12.50 -6.30 25.76
CA PHE A 248 13.60 -6.92 26.50
C PHE A 248 13.22 -7.41 27.91
N SER A 249 11.94 -7.38 28.28
CA SER A 249 11.46 -7.79 29.62
C SER A 249 11.78 -9.26 29.95
N TRP A 250 12.01 -10.13 28.96
CA TRP A 250 12.44 -11.49 29.24
C TRP A 250 13.92 -11.55 29.67
N ILE A 251 14.76 -10.62 29.21
CA ILE A 251 16.19 -10.53 29.55
C ILE A 251 16.38 -10.08 31.00
N SER A 252 15.51 -9.18 31.48
CA SER A 252 15.57 -8.69 32.87
C SER A 252 15.31 -9.80 33.90
N SER A 253 14.49 -10.80 33.54
CA SER A 253 14.15 -11.96 34.37
C SER A 253 15.26 -13.02 34.51
N LEU A 254 16.32 -12.94 33.71
CA LEU A 254 17.42 -13.92 33.73
C LEU A 254 18.37 -13.72 34.94
N PRO A 255 18.97 -14.77 35.49
CA PRO A 255 19.87 -14.70 36.65
C PRO A 255 21.32 -14.31 36.24
N PHE A 256 21.46 -13.29 35.40
CA PHE A 256 22.75 -12.79 34.91
C PHE A 256 23.10 -11.42 35.48
N ASP A 257 24.40 -11.14 35.54
CA ASP A 257 24.91 -9.83 35.97
C ASP A 257 24.52 -8.71 34.98
N GLY A 258 24.48 -7.46 35.47
CA GLY A 258 24.05 -6.29 34.68
C GLY A 258 24.79 -6.14 33.35
N LYS A 259 26.11 -6.37 33.33
CA LYS A 259 26.93 -6.30 32.10
C LYS A 259 26.54 -7.35 31.05
N ILE A 260 26.13 -8.55 31.47
CA ILE A 260 25.73 -9.63 30.56
C ILE A 260 24.32 -9.37 30.02
N LYS A 261 23.44 -8.82 30.86
CA LYS A 261 22.12 -8.33 30.43
C LYS A 261 22.24 -7.20 29.40
N GLU A 262 23.13 -6.23 29.62
CA GLU A 262 23.42 -5.16 28.64
C GLU A 262 23.93 -5.73 27.31
N TRP A 263 24.80 -6.75 27.36
CA TRP A 263 25.28 -7.42 26.15
C TRP A 263 24.13 -8.12 25.41
N LEU A 264 23.27 -8.86 26.10
CA LEU A 264 22.10 -9.54 25.51
C LEU A 264 21.14 -8.54 24.85
N ILE A 265 20.88 -7.40 25.52
CA ILE A 265 20.08 -6.30 24.96
C ILE A 265 20.76 -5.76 23.70
N GLY A 266 22.08 -5.57 23.71
CA GLY A 266 22.84 -5.12 22.56
C GLY A 266 22.76 -6.05 21.34
N GLU A 267 22.76 -7.37 21.54
CA GLU A 267 22.58 -8.35 20.46
C GLU A 267 21.15 -8.35 19.89
N GLU A 268 20.15 -8.22 20.75
CA GLU A 268 18.75 -8.19 20.31
C GLU A 268 18.43 -6.88 19.57
N LYS A 269 18.97 -5.75 20.03
CA LYS A 269 18.93 -4.48 19.30
C LYS A 269 19.61 -4.56 17.94
N TYR A 270 20.74 -5.25 17.85
CA TYR A 270 21.44 -5.43 16.58
C TYR A 270 20.56 -6.19 15.57
N LYS A 271 19.93 -7.28 16.00
CA LYS A 271 18.95 -8.03 15.18
C LYS A 271 17.81 -7.12 14.68
N GLN A 272 17.21 -6.33 15.57
CA GLN A 272 16.12 -5.41 15.23
C GLN A 272 16.57 -4.36 14.19
N ASN A 273 17.71 -3.71 14.40
CA ASN A 273 18.25 -2.72 13.46
C ASN A 273 18.57 -3.33 12.09
N THR A 274 19.02 -4.57 12.04
CA THR A 274 19.31 -5.25 10.77
C THR A 274 18.02 -5.53 9.98
N GLN A 275 16.91 -5.79 10.68
CA GLN A 275 15.60 -6.05 10.06
C GLN A 275 14.82 -4.78 9.69
N GLN A 276 15.02 -3.67 10.40
CA GLN A 276 14.19 -2.46 10.29
C GLN A 276 14.59 -1.47 9.18
N ASN A 277 15.69 -1.70 8.44
CA ASN A 277 16.30 -0.63 7.62
C ASN A 277 15.60 -0.24 6.31
N HIS A 278 14.51 -0.90 5.90
CA HIS A 278 13.78 -0.55 4.68
C HIS A 278 12.34 -0.15 4.94
N ILE A 279 12.06 1.15 4.82
CA ILE A 279 10.75 1.75 5.10
C ILE A 279 9.69 1.23 4.15
N LEU A 280 10.02 1.13 2.86
CA LEU A 280 9.11 0.57 1.85
C LEU A 280 8.77 -0.89 2.13
N LEU A 281 9.68 -1.68 2.70
CA LEU A 281 9.37 -3.05 3.12
C LEU A 281 8.42 -3.07 4.31
N ALA A 282 8.66 -2.23 5.33
CA ALA A 282 7.76 -2.12 6.48
C ALA A 282 6.36 -1.62 6.08
N VAL A 283 6.28 -0.76 5.07
CA VAL A 283 5.01 -0.27 4.52
C VAL A 283 4.33 -1.34 3.67
N ALA A 284 5.05 -2.04 2.80
CA ALA A 284 4.48 -3.17 2.02
C ALA A 284 3.93 -4.26 2.95
N ASP A 285 4.70 -4.59 4.00
CA ASP A 285 4.29 -5.55 5.01
C ASP A 285 3.07 -5.09 5.79
N LYS A 286 2.77 -3.77 5.85
CA LYS A 286 1.54 -3.15 6.43
C LYS A 286 0.40 -2.94 5.42
N PHE A 287 0.73 -2.76 4.15
CA PHE A 287 -0.23 -2.39 3.10
C PHE A 287 -1.24 -3.51 2.81
N LEU A 288 -0.84 -4.77 2.98
CA LEU A 288 -1.75 -5.92 2.97
C LEU A 288 -2.31 -6.26 4.35
N VAL A 289 -1.99 -5.48 5.41
CA VAL A 289 -2.29 -5.89 6.79
C VAL A 289 -3.74 -5.63 7.12
N ASP A 290 -4.54 -6.63 6.78
CA ASP A 290 -5.30 -7.35 7.79
C ASP A 290 -4.60 -8.67 8.20
N ARG A 291 -3.26 -8.73 8.13
CA ARG A 291 -2.42 -9.72 8.84
C ARG A 291 -2.40 -9.47 10.36
N GLN A 292 -3.52 -8.99 10.92
CA GLN A 292 -3.74 -9.02 12.35
C GLN A 292 -3.80 -10.51 12.76
N ALA A 293 -2.76 -10.95 13.47
CA ALA A 293 -2.66 -12.18 14.25
C ALA A 293 -3.07 -13.50 13.54
N ASN A 294 -2.09 -14.35 13.23
CA ASN A 294 -2.23 -15.81 13.02
C ASN A 294 -3.02 -16.32 11.80
N LYS A 295 -3.21 -15.55 10.73
CA LYS A 295 -3.92 -16.07 9.54
C LYS A 295 -2.95 -16.46 8.41
N SER A 296 -2.86 -17.77 8.17
CA SER A 296 -2.18 -18.42 7.04
C SER A 296 -2.97 -18.26 5.73
N GLY A 297 -2.40 -18.69 4.59
CA GLY A 297 -3.06 -18.62 3.26
C GLY A 297 -2.39 -17.67 2.26
N ALA A 298 -2.89 -17.69 1.03
CA ALA A 298 -2.42 -16.87 -0.08
C ALA A 298 -2.98 -15.44 0.02
N SER A 299 -2.40 -14.51 -0.75
CA SER A 299 -2.82 -13.12 -0.78
C SER A 299 -3.07 -12.65 -2.20
N ILE A 300 -4.19 -11.96 -2.41
CA ILE A 300 -4.55 -11.34 -3.69
C ILE A 300 -4.64 -9.83 -3.52
N LEU A 301 -3.97 -9.13 -4.44
CA LEU A 301 -4.04 -7.69 -4.57
C LEU A 301 -4.68 -7.32 -5.91
N CYS A 302 -5.75 -6.55 -5.82
CA CYS A 302 -6.55 -6.11 -6.94
C CYS A 302 -6.37 -4.59 -7.13
N PHE A 303 -5.77 -4.16 -8.23
CA PHE A 303 -5.55 -2.74 -8.52
C PHE A 303 -6.39 -2.27 -9.69
N ASP A 304 -7.29 -1.32 -9.44
CA ASP A 304 -8.02 -0.64 -10.51
C ASP A 304 -7.27 0.61 -10.98
N GLU A 305 -7.27 0.80 -12.29
CA GLU A 305 -6.79 2.01 -12.97
C GLU A 305 -5.35 2.38 -12.63
N ILE A 306 -4.41 1.42 -12.71
CA ILE A 306 -2.98 1.70 -12.52
C ILE A 306 -2.53 2.77 -13.53
N GLN A 307 -1.91 3.83 -12.99
CA GLN A 307 -1.34 4.94 -13.73
C GLN A 307 -0.09 5.44 -13.01
N THR A 308 0.98 5.80 -13.73
CA THR A 308 2.17 6.40 -13.11
C THR A 308 2.26 7.87 -13.53
N ILE A 309 1.63 8.74 -12.74
CA ILE A 309 1.55 10.18 -13.03
C ILE A 309 2.77 10.93 -12.50
N ASP A 310 3.37 10.47 -11.40
CA ASP A 310 4.50 11.14 -10.76
C ASP A 310 5.65 10.18 -10.39
N VAL A 311 6.79 10.76 -10.02
CA VAL A 311 7.99 10.03 -9.62
C VAL A 311 7.76 9.18 -8.37
N PHE A 312 6.95 9.67 -7.44
CA PHE A 312 6.68 8.99 -6.17
C PHE A 312 5.88 7.70 -6.40
N ALA A 313 4.87 7.75 -7.26
CA ALA A 313 4.07 6.63 -7.72
C ALA A 313 4.97 5.53 -8.31
N VAL A 314 5.92 5.87 -9.18
CA VAL A 314 6.85 4.89 -9.75
C VAL A 314 7.69 4.22 -8.66
N VAL A 315 8.29 5.02 -7.76
CA VAL A 315 9.18 4.49 -6.70
C VAL A 315 8.43 3.66 -5.68
N ALA A 316 7.29 4.14 -5.21
CA ALA A 316 6.49 3.46 -4.19
C ALA A 316 5.85 2.19 -4.75
N LEU A 317 5.29 2.25 -5.97
CA LEU A 317 4.71 1.10 -6.64
C LEU A 317 5.77 0.02 -6.91
N SER A 318 6.93 0.41 -7.44
CA SER A 318 8.05 -0.51 -7.66
C SER A 318 8.49 -1.16 -6.35
N GLY A 319 8.76 -0.38 -5.31
CA GLY A 319 9.20 -0.91 -4.02
C GLY A 319 8.19 -1.85 -3.35
N ILE A 320 6.90 -1.48 -3.38
CA ILE A 320 5.85 -2.25 -2.72
C ILE A 320 5.47 -3.48 -3.54
N LEU A 321 5.20 -3.35 -4.84
CA LEU A 321 4.84 -4.49 -5.67
C LEU A 321 5.98 -5.51 -5.75
N SER A 322 7.23 -5.06 -5.91
CA SER A 322 8.38 -5.99 -5.92
C SER A 322 8.44 -6.81 -4.64
N ARG A 323 8.15 -6.19 -3.48
CA ARG A 323 8.08 -6.91 -2.20
C ARG A 323 6.89 -7.87 -2.16
N LEU A 324 5.70 -7.41 -2.48
CA LEU A 324 4.48 -8.21 -2.41
C LEU A 324 4.52 -9.43 -3.34
N LEU A 325 4.94 -9.24 -4.59
CA LEU A 325 5.14 -10.31 -5.56
C LEU A 325 6.19 -11.32 -5.08
N SER A 326 7.31 -10.84 -4.52
CA SER A 326 8.36 -11.72 -3.96
C SER A 326 7.89 -12.51 -2.73
N THR A 327 6.85 -12.06 -2.04
CA THR A 327 6.22 -12.80 -0.92
C THR A 327 5.11 -13.75 -1.37
N GLY A 328 4.89 -13.88 -2.68
CA GLY A 328 3.87 -14.77 -3.25
C GLY A 328 2.47 -14.15 -3.31
N THR A 329 2.36 -12.82 -3.29
CA THR A 329 1.08 -12.13 -3.53
C THR A 329 0.75 -12.20 -5.02
N VAL A 330 -0.49 -12.56 -5.35
CA VAL A 330 -0.98 -12.59 -6.73
C VAL A 330 -1.62 -11.25 -7.08
N LEU A 331 -1.16 -10.64 -8.17
CA LEU A 331 -1.63 -9.34 -8.63
C LEU A 331 -2.66 -9.50 -9.75
N VAL A 332 -3.81 -8.84 -9.62
CA VAL A 332 -4.73 -8.61 -10.73
C VAL A 332 -4.95 -7.12 -10.86
N SER A 333 -4.73 -6.57 -12.05
CA SER A 333 -4.81 -5.12 -12.25
C SER A 333 -5.50 -4.72 -13.54
N THR A 334 -6.05 -3.51 -13.55
CA THR A 334 -6.59 -2.86 -14.75
C THR A 334 -5.82 -1.57 -15.05
N SER A 335 -5.67 -1.24 -16.32
CA SER A 335 -5.11 0.06 -16.76
C SER A 335 -5.65 0.44 -18.13
N ASN A 336 -5.60 1.74 -18.44
CA ASN A 336 -5.86 2.22 -19.79
C ASN A 336 -4.60 2.21 -20.68
N LYS A 337 -3.42 1.93 -20.10
CA LYS A 337 -2.15 1.84 -20.82
C LYS A 337 -1.55 0.44 -20.67
N ALA A 338 -0.82 -0.02 -21.68
CA ALA A 338 0.04 -1.18 -21.55
C ALA A 338 1.11 -0.91 -20.47
N PRO A 339 1.65 -1.94 -19.80
CA PRO A 339 2.68 -1.76 -18.77
C PRO A 339 3.84 -0.89 -19.25
N GLU A 340 4.32 -1.10 -20.48
CA GLU A 340 5.43 -0.38 -21.10
C GLU A 340 5.14 1.11 -21.29
N ASP A 341 3.86 1.46 -21.45
CA ASP A 341 3.36 2.81 -21.70
C ASP A 341 2.98 3.57 -20.43
N LEU A 342 3.10 2.95 -19.24
CA LEU A 342 2.78 3.64 -17.99
C LEU A 342 3.70 4.85 -17.78
N ASN A 343 5.01 4.71 -18.06
CA ASN A 343 6.03 5.73 -17.82
C ASN A 343 6.54 6.36 -19.14
N GLN A 344 5.65 6.96 -19.90
CA GLN A 344 5.99 7.64 -21.16
C GLN A 344 6.99 8.80 -20.96
N ASP A 345 6.92 9.48 -19.81
CA ASP A 345 7.80 10.61 -19.48
C ASP A 345 9.20 10.19 -19.01
N GLY A 346 9.47 8.89 -18.88
CA GLY A 346 10.79 8.36 -18.58
C GLY A 346 11.31 8.63 -17.16
N MET A 347 10.41 8.88 -16.21
CA MET A 347 10.75 9.16 -14.81
C MET A 347 11.37 7.93 -14.13
N GLN A 348 12.53 8.07 -13.47
CA GLN A 348 13.17 6.98 -12.72
C GLN A 348 13.25 5.66 -13.52
N ARG A 349 13.74 5.74 -14.76
CA ARG A 349 13.72 4.66 -15.75
C ARG A 349 14.23 3.31 -15.22
N GLU A 350 15.33 3.29 -14.47
CA GLU A 350 15.89 2.05 -13.92
C GLU A 350 14.93 1.34 -12.96
N ILE A 351 14.35 2.10 -12.02
CA ILE A 351 13.37 1.60 -11.03
C ILE A 351 12.10 1.11 -11.72
N PHE A 352 11.68 1.81 -12.78
CA PHE A 352 10.54 1.43 -13.58
C PHE A 352 10.78 0.17 -14.41
N LEU A 353 11.98 -0.01 -14.97
CA LEU A 353 12.34 -1.23 -15.70
C LEU A 353 12.36 -2.45 -14.78
N ASP A 354 12.81 -2.31 -13.52
CA ASP A 354 12.72 -3.38 -12.53
C ASP A 354 11.25 -3.75 -12.24
N LEU A 355 10.37 -2.76 -12.09
CA LEU A 355 8.92 -2.98 -11.95
C LEU A 355 8.35 -3.73 -13.17
N LEU A 356 8.71 -3.31 -14.40
CA LEU A 356 8.26 -4.00 -15.61
C LEU A 356 8.73 -5.46 -15.64
N SER A 357 10.00 -5.74 -15.31
CA SER A 357 10.50 -7.12 -15.22
C SER A 357 9.66 -7.94 -14.23
N LYS A 358 9.32 -7.36 -13.08
CA LYS A 358 8.50 -8.03 -12.06
C LYS A 358 7.06 -8.25 -12.52
N LEU A 359 6.46 -7.30 -13.25
CA LEU A 359 5.14 -7.50 -13.84
C LEU A 359 5.16 -8.61 -14.89
N ASP A 360 6.21 -8.71 -15.71
CA ASP A 360 6.33 -9.73 -16.77
C ASP A 360 6.55 -11.14 -16.22
N GLU A 361 7.36 -11.24 -15.16
CA GLU A 361 7.59 -12.47 -14.41
C GLU A 361 6.29 -12.98 -13.78
N ASN A 362 5.50 -12.09 -13.18
CA ASN A 362 4.39 -12.47 -12.28
C ASN A 362 2.99 -12.29 -12.87
N CYS A 363 2.82 -11.61 -14.01
CA CYS A 363 1.50 -11.34 -14.59
C CYS A 363 1.44 -11.71 -16.08
N ASN A 364 0.26 -12.15 -16.51
CA ASN A 364 -0.10 -12.25 -17.91
C ASN A 364 -0.76 -10.95 -18.35
N LYS A 365 -0.20 -10.30 -19.37
CA LYS A 365 -0.77 -9.07 -19.97
C LYS A 365 -1.88 -9.46 -20.94
N ILE A 366 -3.08 -8.90 -20.77
CA ILE A 366 -4.22 -9.18 -21.64
C ILE A 366 -4.82 -7.87 -22.11
N LEU A 367 -4.85 -7.69 -23.44
CA LEU A 367 -5.54 -6.59 -24.09
C LEU A 367 -7.05 -6.86 -24.08
N VAL A 368 -7.80 -5.93 -23.51
CA VAL A 368 -9.27 -5.89 -23.50
C VAL A 368 -9.68 -4.79 -24.47
N GLY A 369 -9.91 -5.14 -25.74
CA GLY A 369 -10.21 -4.10 -26.73
C GLY A 369 -10.81 -4.56 -28.06
N THR A 370 -11.98 -3.99 -28.34
CA THR A 370 -12.41 -3.44 -29.64
C THR A 370 -12.49 -1.90 -29.52
N GLU A 371 -12.80 -1.16 -30.59
CA GLU A 371 -13.06 0.30 -30.52
C GLU A 371 -14.36 0.69 -29.77
N THR A 372 -15.10 -0.30 -29.28
CA THR A 372 -16.44 -0.13 -28.71
C THR A 372 -16.40 0.35 -27.26
N ASP A 373 -17.07 1.47 -26.97
CA ASP A 373 -17.34 1.92 -25.59
C ASP A 373 -18.69 1.36 -25.11
N TYR A 374 -18.64 0.30 -24.30
CA TYR A 374 -19.82 -0.42 -23.82
C TYR A 374 -20.72 0.40 -22.89
N ARG A 375 -20.23 1.51 -22.32
CA ARG A 375 -21.06 2.41 -21.51
C ARG A 375 -22.17 3.07 -22.32
N ARG A 376 -21.98 3.18 -23.64
CA ARG A 376 -22.97 3.75 -24.59
C ARG A 376 -24.04 2.73 -25.02
N LEU A 377 -23.83 1.45 -24.72
CA LEU A 377 -24.65 0.34 -25.21
C LEU A 377 -25.54 -0.27 -24.13
N ILE A 378 -25.39 0.14 -22.88
CA ILE A 378 -26.25 -0.29 -21.77
C ILE A 378 -27.69 0.16 -22.10
N PRO A 379 -28.65 -0.77 -22.26
CA PRO A 379 -30.03 -0.42 -22.57
C PRO A 379 -30.59 0.48 -21.47
N THR A 380 -31.01 1.68 -21.86
CA THR A 380 -31.70 2.60 -20.96
C THR A 380 -33.14 2.14 -20.88
N ASP A 381 -33.53 1.57 -19.73
CA ASP A 381 -34.95 1.41 -19.39
C ASP A 381 -35.58 2.81 -19.30
N GLY A 382 -36.03 3.33 -20.44
CA GLY A 382 -37.05 4.37 -20.66
C GLY A 382 -36.90 5.78 -20.04
N LEU A 383 -36.14 6.01 -18.96
CA LEU A 383 -36.33 7.21 -18.11
C LEU A 383 -35.06 7.92 -17.59
N THR A 384 -33.84 7.42 -17.79
CA THR A 384 -32.60 8.05 -17.25
C THR A 384 -31.40 7.53 -18.06
N GLN A 385 -30.38 8.25 -18.52
CA GLN A 385 -29.83 9.57 -18.21
C GLN A 385 -29.00 10.02 -19.43
N ILE A 386 -29.32 11.17 -20.03
CA ILE A 386 -28.35 11.85 -20.90
C ILE A 386 -27.28 12.42 -19.97
N HIS A 387 -26.09 11.79 -19.95
CA HIS A 387 -24.97 12.20 -19.08
C HIS A 387 -24.19 13.42 -19.60
N TYR A 388 -24.45 13.82 -20.84
CA TYR A 388 -23.73 14.91 -21.49
C TYR A 388 -24.71 15.76 -22.31
N PHE A 389 -24.79 17.04 -21.95
CA PHE A 389 -25.70 18.01 -22.56
C PHE A 389 -24.93 18.95 -23.48
N TRP A 390 -25.27 18.92 -24.77
CA TRP A 390 -24.70 19.82 -25.79
C TRP A 390 -25.68 19.94 -26.97
N PRO A 391 -25.80 21.11 -27.63
CA PRO A 391 -25.17 22.40 -27.32
C PRO A 391 -25.85 23.15 -26.17
N LEU A 392 -25.19 24.16 -25.60
CA LEU A 392 -25.70 24.96 -24.47
C LEU A 392 -26.83 25.92 -24.92
N THR A 393 -28.02 25.37 -25.13
CA THR A 393 -29.24 26.15 -25.38
C THR A 393 -29.98 26.44 -24.08
N SER A 394 -30.88 27.44 -24.08
CA SER A 394 -31.73 27.77 -22.93
C SER A 394 -32.55 26.57 -22.44
N ASP A 395 -33.00 25.74 -23.37
CA ASP A 395 -33.87 24.59 -23.10
C ASP A 395 -33.07 23.48 -22.42
N ILE A 396 -31.86 23.21 -22.91
CA ILE A 396 -30.93 22.25 -22.32
C ILE A 396 -30.47 22.70 -20.93
N ARG A 397 -30.21 24.00 -20.73
CA ARG A 397 -29.89 24.55 -19.40
C ARG A 397 -31.06 24.37 -18.43
N SER A 398 -32.28 24.59 -18.88
CA SER A 398 -33.49 24.38 -18.07
C SER A 398 -33.66 22.91 -17.69
N MET A 399 -33.39 22.00 -18.63
CA MET A 399 -33.41 20.55 -18.38
C MET A 399 -32.32 20.11 -17.39
N TYR A 400 -31.12 20.68 -17.47
CA TYR A 400 -30.04 20.45 -16.51
C TYR A 400 -30.41 20.92 -15.10
N GLU A 401 -30.98 22.13 -14.96
CA GLU A 401 -31.45 22.63 -13.67
C GLU A 401 -32.60 21.77 -13.11
N ALA A 402 -33.52 21.31 -13.97
CA ALA A 402 -34.58 20.39 -13.56
C ALA A 402 -34.02 19.07 -13.01
N MET A 403 -32.98 18.52 -13.66
CA MET A 403 -32.28 17.32 -13.18
C MET A 403 -31.57 17.56 -11.84
N TRP A 404 -30.87 18.69 -11.69
CA TRP A 404 -30.25 19.07 -10.40
C TRP A 404 -31.30 19.15 -9.29
N HIS A 405 -32.43 19.81 -9.56
CA HIS A 405 -33.53 19.90 -8.60
C HIS A 405 -34.20 18.56 -8.30
N ASP A 406 -34.27 17.64 -9.26
CA ASP A 406 -34.81 16.30 -9.03
C ASP A 406 -33.88 15.48 -8.13
N ILE A 407 -32.58 15.47 -8.44
CA ILE A 407 -31.56 14.76 -7.64
C ILE A 407 -31.54 15.29 -6.19
N THR A 408 -31.51 16.61 -6.01
CA THR A 408 -31.53 17.22 -4.67
C THR A 408 -32.83 16.99 -3.91
N ARG A 409 -33.98 16.86 -4.60
CA ARG A 409 -35.27 16.49 -3.98
C ARG A 409 -35.29 15.04 -3.53
N GLN A 410 -34.70 14.13 -4.31
CA GLN A 410 -34.62 12.71 -3.98
C GLN A 410 -33.68 12.43 -2.80
N THR A 411 -32.53 13.12 -2.73
CA THR A 411 -31.59 12.97 -1.61
C THR A 411 -32.04 13.69 -0.34
N GLY A 412 -32.94 14.68 -0.48
CA GLY A 412 -33.41 15.54 0.61
C GLY A 412 -32.30 16.45 1.16
N GLY A 413 -32.68 17.55 1.80
CA GLY A 413 -31.74 18.48 2.44
C GLY A 413 -31.66 19.86 1.78
N ASN A 414 -30.97 20.78 2.44
CA ASN A 414 -30.76 22.14 1.95
C ASN A 414 -29.49 22.20 1.11
N ILE A 415 -29.54 22.96 0.01
CA ILE A 415 -28.35 23.25 -0.80
C ILE A 415 -27.46 24.19 0.02
N ILE A 416 -26.28 23.71 0.41
CA ILE A 416 -25.30 24.47 1.19
C ILE A 416 -23.94 24.49 0.49
N SER A 417 -23.18 25.57 0.72
CA SER A 417 -21.75 25.56 0.45
C SER A 417 -21.04 24.87 1.62
N VAL A 418 -20.14 23.94 1.33
CA VAL A 418 -19.38 23.20 2.34
C VAL A 418 -17.91 23.17 1.99
N THR A 419 -17.06 23.36 2.99
CA THR A 419 -15.62 23.18 2.84
C THR A 419 -15.23 21.85 3.45
N ILE A 420 -14.74 20.93 2.62
CA ILE A 420 -14.29 19.61 3.06
C ILE A 420 -12.76 19.59 3.16
N PRO A 421 -12.18 19.01 4.22
CA PRO A 421 -10.76 18.71 4.23
C PRO A 421 -10.47 17.67 3.15
N VAL A 422 -9.42 17.92 2.39
CA VAL A 422 -8.90 17.05 1.33
C VAL A 422 -7.40 16.83 1.57
N MET A 423 -6.78 16.12 0.65
CA MET A 423 -5.45 15.53 0.83
C MET A 423 -4.35 16.56 1.09
N PHE A 424 -3.33 16.15 1.84
CA PHE A 424 -2.15 16.96 2.18
C PHE A 424 -2.48 18.24 2.96
N GLY A 425 -3.51 18.19 3.82
CA GLY A 425 -3.93 19.34 4.64
C GLY A 425 -4.61 20.46 3.84
N ARG A 426 -5.04 20.16 2.61
CA ARG A 426 -5.77 21.11 1.77
C ARG A 426 -7.26 21.07 2.12
N TYR A 427 -7.99 22.07 1.63
CA TYR A 427 -9.43 22.15 1.78
C TYR A 427 -10.06 22.39 0.41
N LEU A 428 -11.15 21.69 0.11
CA LEU A 428 -11.95 21.90 -1.09
C LEU A 428 -13.25 22.59 -0.69
N GLU A 429 -13.48 23.77 -1.24
CA GLU A 429 -14.75 24.45 -1.14
C GLU A 429 -15.70 23.90 -2.22
N ILE A 430 -16.86 23.43 -1.79
CA ILE A 430 -17.92 22.93 -2.65
C ILE A 430 -19.01 24.00 -2.72
N PRO A 431 -19.16 24.73 -3.84
CA PRO A 431 -20.08 25.86 -3.92
C PRO A 431 -21.54 25.49 -3.69
N LYS A 432 -21.95 24.32 -4.19
CA LYS A 432 -23.31 23.79 -4.06
C LYS A 432 -23.24 22.30 -3.73
N SER A 433 -23.72 21.93 -2.55
CA SER A 433 -23.79 20.54 -2.11
C SER A 433 -25.14 20.24 -1.46
N CYS A 434 -25.62 19.00 -1.59
CA CYS A 434 -26.82 18.48 -0.94
C CYS A 434 -26.66 16.98 -0.69
N ASN A 435 -26.59 16.56 0.58
CA ASN A 435 -26.59 15.15 1.02
C ASN A 435 -25.78 14.18 0.13
N GLY A 436 -24.50 14.48 -0.10
CA GLY A 436 -23.59 13.63 -0.87
C GLY A 436 -23.53 13.91 -2.38
N VAL A 437 -24.33 14.87 -2.86
CA VAL A 437 -24.28 15.37 -4.24
C VAL A 437 -23.61 16.74 -4.24
N ALA A 438 -22.69 16.97 -5.17
CA ALA A 438 -21.98 18.24 -5.34
C ALA A 438 -22.11 18.73 -6.78
N ARG A 439 -22.24 20.05 -6.96
CA ARG A 439 -22.22 20.71 -8.26
C ARG A 439 -21.04 21.67 -8.33
N PHE A 440 -20.30 21.54 -9.42
CA PHE A 440 -19.16 22.39 -9.73
C PHE A 440 -19.24 22.91 -11.15
N ASP A 441 -18.66 24.08 -11.36
CA ASP A 441 -18.41 24.62 -12.69
C ASP A 441 -17.08 24.06 -13.22
N PHE A 442 -17.01 23.80 -14.52
CA PHE A 442 -15.80 23.24 -15.14
C PHE A 442 -14.56 24.12 -14.91
N GLU A 443 -14.69 25.44 -15.05
CA GLU A 443 -13.58 26.38 -14.79
C GLU A 443 -13.12 26.32 -13.33
N TYR A 444 -14.03 26.10 -12.38
CA TYR A 444 -13.65 25.93 -10.98
C TYR A 444 -12.77 24.69 -10.78
N LEU A 445 -13.13 23.57 -11.41
CA LEU A 445 -12.40 22.30 -11.27
C LEU A 445 -11.09 22.30 -12.05
N CYS A 446 -11.12 22.73 -13.31
CA CYS A 446 -9.99 22.64 -14.25
C CYS A 446 -9.09 23.88 -14.25
N GLY A 447 -9.65 25.06 -13.98
CA GLY A 447 -8.91 26.33 -13.96
C GLY A 447 -8.18 26.60 -12.64
N ARG A 448 -8.41 25.78 -11.61
CA ARG A 448 -7.73 25.88 -10.30
C ARG A 448 -7.04 24.55 -9.97
N PRO A 449 -5.97 24.56 -9.15
CA PRO A 449 -5.30 23.33 -8.71
C PRO A 449 -6.11 22.55 -7.65
N VAL A 450 -7.43 22.44 -7.84
CA VAL A 450 -8.39 21.76 -6.98
C VAL A 450 -8.83 20.41 -7.53
N ILE A 451 -8.58 20.11 -8.82
CA ILE A 451 -8.94 18.82 -9.43
C ILE A 451 -8.26 17.63 -8.75
N SER A 452 -7.01 17.79 -8.30
CA SER A 452 -6.31 16.75 -7.55
C SER A 452 -6.93 16.46 -6.18
N CYS A 453 -7.84 17.31 -5.70
CA CYS A 453 -8.62 17.10 -4.49
C CYS A 453 -9.91 16.28 -4.74
N LEU A 454 -10.34 16.14 -6.00
CA LEU A 454 -11.57 15.43 -6.38
C LEU A 454 -11.39 13.92 -6.54
N LEU A 455 -10.17 13.41 -6.46
CA LEU A 455 -9.86 11.98 -6.64
C LEU A 455 -10.57 11.06 -5.61
N ASN A 456 -11.12 11.61 -4.53
CA ASN A 456 -11.92 10.88 -3.52
C ASN A 456 -13.43 11.15 -3.60
N LEU A 457 -13.91 11.92 -4.58
CA LEU A 457 -15.33 12.20 -4.77
C LEU A 457 -15.81 11.44 -6.01
N HIS A 458 -16.74 10.49 -5.82
CA HIS A 458 -17.54 9.96 -6.93
C HIS A 458 -18.38 11.12 -7.51
N LEU A 459 -17.84 11.79 -8.52
CA LEU A 459 -18.49 12.92 -9.18
C LEU A 459 -19.63 12.43 -10.07
N PHE A 460 -20.85 12.85 -9.72
CA PHE A 460 -22.00 12.81 -10.61
C PHE A 460 -22.22 14.22 -11.19
N SER A 461 -21.90 14.37 -12.47
CA SER A 461 -22.20 15.52 -13.35
C SER A 461 -21.30 16.78 -13.22
N MET A 462 -20.85 17.29 -14.38
CA MET A 462 -20.11 18.54 -14.55
C MET A 462 -20.82 19.43 -15.58
N GLN A 463 -20.89 20.73 -15.32
CA GLN A 463 -21.35 21.74 -16.30
C GLN A 463 -20.13 22.46 -16.87
N VAL A 464 -19.95 22.41 -18.19
CA VAL A 464 -18.96 23.21 -18.92
C VAL A 464 -19.71 24.37 -19.55
N ASP A 465 -19.51 25.60 -19.07
CA ASP A 465 -19.84 26.81 -19.83
C ASP A 465 -18.53 27.32 -20.44
N GLU A 466 -18.34 27.14 -21.75
CA GLU A 466 -17.30 27.87 -22.48
C GLU A 466 -17.79 29.31 -22.67
N GLY A 467 -17.32 30.19 -21.79
CA GLY A 467 -17.44 31.63 -21.98
C GLY A 467 -16.31 32.14 -22.88
N ASN A 468 -16.60 32.25 -24.17
CA ASN A 468 -15.81 32.88 -25.24
C ASN A 468 -14.49 32.22 -25.67
#